data_AF-A0AAD9F7Y4-F1
#
_entry.id   AF-A0AAD9F7Y4-F1
#
_cell.length_a   1.000
_cell.length_b   1.000
_cell.length_c   1.000
_cell.angle_alpha   90.00
_cell.angle_beta   90.00
_cell.angle_gamma   90.00
#
_symmetry.space_group_name_H-M   'P 1'
#
loop_
_entity.id
_entity.type
_entity.pdbx_description
1 polymer ?
#
loop_
_entity_poly.entity_id
_entity_poly.type
_entity_poly.pdbx_seq_one_letter_code
_entity_poly.pdbx_strand_id
1 'polypeptide(L)'
;MAGLMAGFGHYTHAVVRGVPASLAKEALRSSQAEVDLAGARSEHEAYVQVLGTRLGLEVVELPADELLPDCVFVEDAAVVCGDTALITRPGAESRRREVGN
;
A
#
# COMPACT_ATOMS: atom_id res chain seq x y z
N MET A 1 -14.97 -28.76 -6.46
CA MET A 1 -13.94 -27.92 -7.10
C MET A 1 -14.51 -26.65 -7.73
N ALA A 2 -15.69 -26.68 -8.38
CA ALA A 2 -16.31 -25.48 -8.99
C ALA A 2 -16.80 -24.40 -7.99
N GLY A 3 -17.04 -24.74 -6.72
CA GLY A 3 -17.51 -23.79 -5.70
C GLY A 3 -16.40 -22.96 -5.02
N LEU A 4 -15.12 -23.37 -5.11
CA LEU A 4 -14.00 -22.67 -4.46
C LEU A 4 -13.52 -21.42 -5.23
N MET A 5 -13.94 -21.27 -6.50
CA MET A 5 -13.57 -20.14 -7.37
C MET A 5 -14.66 -19.07 -7.44
N ALA A 6 -15.87 -19.35 -6.92
CA ALA A 6 -16.97 -18.38 -6.91
C ALA A 6 -16.66 -17.30 -5.86
N GLY A 7 -16.09 -16.18 -6.31
CA GLY A 7 -15.69 -15.05 -5.45
C GLY A 7 -14.18 -14.78 -5.42
N PHE A 8 -13.35 -15.49 -6.20
CA PHE A 8 -11.93 -15.13 -6.32
C PHE A 8 -11.78 -13.70 -6.86
N GLY A 9 -10.99 -12.87 -6.18
CA GLY A 9 -10.82 -11.46 -6.52
C GLY A 9 -11.99 -10.56 -6.11
N HIS A 10 -12.97 -11.07 -5.36
CA HIS A 10 -14.00 -10.23 -4.75
C HIS A 10 -13.51 -9.65 -3.43
N TYR A 11 -13.49 -8.33 -3.34
CA TYR A 11 -13.03 -7.58 -2.17
C TYR A 11 -14.08 -6.55 -1.79
N THR A 12 -14.11 -6.19 -0.52
CA THR A 12 -15.02 -5.16 0.04
C THR A 12 -14.27 -3.94 0.56
N HIS A 13 -13.00 -4.10 0.93
CA HIS A 13 -12.17 -3.06 1.51
C HIS A 13 -10.81 -3.00 0.83
N ALA A 14 -10.18 -1.84 0.87
CA ALA A 14 -8.78 -1.64 0.54
C ALA A 14 -8.11 -0.80 1.62
N VAL A 15 -6.89 -1.17 2.02
CA VAL A 15 -6.03 -0.34 2.87
C VAL A 15 -5.00 0.32 1.97
N VAL A 16 -4.83 1.62 2.10
CA VAL A 16 -3.83 2.41 1.39
C VAL A 16 -3.12 3.33 2.38
N ARG A 17 -2.00 3.92 1.96
CA ARG A 17 -1.24 4.84 2.81
C ARG A 17 -0.70 6.00 2.00
N GLY A 18 -0.75 7.21 2.56
CA GLY A 18 -0.30 8.42 1.88
C GLY A 18 1.18 8.38 1.47
N VAL A 19 1.51 9.11 0.40
CA VAL A 19 2.86 9.23 -0.17
C VAL A 19 3.70 10.24 0.63
N PRO A 20 4.73 9.81 1.40
CA PRO A 20 5.59 10.73 2.13
C PRO A 20 6.48 11.51 1.18
N ALA A 21 6.89 12.72 1.58
CA ALA A 21 7.84 13.51 0.79
C ALA A 21 9.23 12.86 0.73
N SER A 22 9.61 12.14 1.80
CA SER A 22 10.86 11.37 1.86
C SER A 22 10.93 10.26 0.81
N LEU A 23 9.81 9.79 0.25
CA LEU A 23 9.79 8.78 -0.82
C LEU A 23 10.73 9.16 -1.97
N ALA A 24 10.68 10.41 -2.43
CA ALA A 24 11.40 10.82 -3.64
C ALA A 24 12.92 10.63 -3.52
N LYS A 25 13.48 10.77 -2.30
CA LYS A 25 14.92 10.76 -2.05
C LYS A 25 15.41 9.53 -1.30
N GLU A 26 14.59 8.96 -0.43
CA GLU A 26 15.03 7.99 0.59
C GLU A 26 14.42 6.60 0.43
N ALA A 27 13.36 6.45 -0.36
CA ALA A 27 12.75 5.14 -0.63
C ALA A 27 13.72 4.19 -1.34
N LEU A 28 13.65 2.92 -0.94
CA LEU A 28 14.46 1.85 -1.50
C LEU A 28 14.11 1.64 -2.98
N ARG A 29 15.13 1.57 -3.84
CA ARG A 29 14.95 1.42 -5.29
C ARG A 29 16.11 0.69 -5.94
N SER A 30 15.83 0.00 -7.04
CA SER A 30 16.82 -0.68 -7.85
C SER A 30 17.52 0.23 -8.86
N SER A 31 16.93 1.39 -9.19
CA SER A 31 17.48 2.38 -10.12
C SER A 31 17.43 3.79 -9.54
N GLN A 32 18.36 4.65 -9.94
CA GLN A 32 18.46 6.03 -9.44
C GLN A 32 17.61 7.03 -10.25
N ALA A 33 16.44 6.61 -10.74
CA ALA A 33 15.54 7.55 -11.42
C ALA A 33 15.03 8.62 -10.44
N GLU A 34 14.97 9.87 -10.92
CA GLU A 34 14.30 10.95 -10.20
C GLU A 34 12.80 10.68 -10.16
N VAL A 35 12.18 10.98 -9.01
CA VAL A 35 10.75 10.83 -8.79
C VAL A 35 10.12 12.21 -8.74
N ASP A 36 9.20 12.48 -9.67
CA ASP A 36 8.29 13.61 -9.55
C ASP A 36 7.29 13.32 -8.43
N LEU A 37 7.51 13.92 -7.25
CA LEU A 37 6.66 13.72 -6.08
C LEU A 37 5.23 14.22 -6.31
N ALA A 38 5.04 15.28 -7.11
CA ALA A 38 3.72 15.80 -7.40
C ALA A 38 2.97 14.83 -8.33
N GLY A 39 3.66 14.33 -9.36
CA GLY A 39 3.18 13.25 -10.22
C GLY A 39 2.78 12.01 -9.42
N ALA A 40 3.68 11.50 -8.57
CA ALA A 40 3.42 10.31 -7.76
C ALA A 40 2.20 10.47 -6.83
N ARG A 41 2.00 11.66 -6.24
CA ARG A 41 0.81 11.96 -5.43
C ARG A 41 -0.46 11.98 -6.26
N SER A 42 -0.42 12.59 -7.45
CA SER A 42 -1.55 12.60 -8.37
C SER A 42 -1.90 11.20 -8.87
N GLU A 43 -0.91 10.36 -9.14
CA GLU A 43 -1.10 8.96 -9.54
C GLU A 43 -1.71 8.14 -8.40
N HIS A 44 -1.20 8.30 -7.17
CA HIS A 44 -1.75 7.65 -5.99
C HIS A 44 -3.19 8.07 -5.73
N GLU A 45 -3.50 9.37 -5.83
CA GLU A 45 -4.89 9.85 -5.69
C GLU A 45 -5.81 9.22 -6.75
N ALA A 46 -5.39 9.17 -8.01
CA ALA A 46 -6.15 8.54 -9.07
C ALA A 46 -6.37 7.04 -8.80
N TYR A 47 -5.35 6.33 -8.28
CA TYR A 47 -5.46 4.94 -7.86
C TYR A 47 -6.51 4.75 -6.74
N VAL A 48 -6.45 5.57 -5.69
CA VAL A 48 -7.40 5.54 -4.57
C VAL A 48 -8.83 5.85 -5.04
N GLN A 49 -9.01 6.82 -5.94
CA GLN A 49 -10.31 7.13 -6.53
C GLN A 49 -10.89 5.96 -7.34
N VAL A 50 -10.06 5.17 -8.03
CA VAL A 50 -10.53 3.96 -8.72
C VAL A 50 -11.02 2.94 -7.71
N LEU A 51 -10.28 2.66 -6.64
CA LEU A 51 -10.67 1.71 -5.59
C LEU A 51 -11.99 2.11 -4.91
N GLY A 52 -12.06 3.34 -4.41
CA GLY A 52 -13.21 3.82 -3.65
C GLY A 52 -14.41 4.14 -4.54
N THR A 53 -14.25 5.07 -5.47
CA THR A 53 -15.37 5.64 -6.21
C THR A 53 -15.83 4.76 -7.36
N ARG A 54 -14.90 4.18 -8.13
CA ARG A 54 -15.27 3.40 -9.33
C ARG A 54 -15.60 1.95 -9.02
N LEU A 55 -14.84 1.31 -8.13
CA LEU A 55 -15.03 -0.09 -7.76
C LEU A 55 -15.92 -0.26 -6.52
N GLY A 56 -16.16 0.81 -5.76
CA GLY A 56 -17.07 0.79 -4.61
C GLY A 56 -16.48 0.12 -3.36
N LEU A 57 -15.15 0.00 -3.26
CA LEU A 57 -14.50 -0.52 -2.07
C LEU A 57 -14.53 0.51 -0.93
N GLU A 58 -14.66 0.05 0.31
CA GLU A 58 -14.39 0.88 1.46
C GLU A 58 -12.87 1.08 1.61
N VAL A 59 -12.39 2.31 1.43
CA VAL A 59 -10.96 2.63 1.50
C VAL A 59 -10.59 3.13 2.89
N VAL A 60 -9.66 2.44 3.54
CA VAL A 60 -9.00 2.88 4.76
C VAL A 60 -7.67 3.52 4.37
N GLU A 61 -7.60 4.85 4.44
CA GLU A 61 -6.40 5.61 4.11
C GLU A 61 -5.62 5.97 5.38
N LEU A 62 -4.41 5.42 5.49
CA LEU A 62 -3.46 5.73 6.55
C LEU A 62 -2.64 6.98 6.20
N PRO A 63 -2.26 7.80 7.18
CA PRO A 63 -1.39 8.95 6.92
C PRO A 63 0.00 8.51 6.47
N ALA A 64 0.62 9.34 5.63
CA ALA A 64 2.04 9.23 5.32
C ALA A 64 2.88 9.40 6.60
N ASP A 65 4.04 8.74 6.64
CA ASP A 65 5.03 8.93 7.70
C ASP A 65 6.40 9.22 7.06
N GLU A 66 6.90 10.43 7.27
CA GLU A 66 8.16 10.88 6.69
C GLU A 66 9.37 10.04 7.17
N LEU A 67 9.26 9.38 8.33
CA LEU A 67 10.30 8.47 8.86
C LEU A 67 10.27 7.09 8.20
N LEU A 68 9.31 6.83 7.31
CA LEU A 68 9.11 5.57 6.60
C LEU A 68 8.92 5.87 5.10
N PRO A 69 10.00 6.15 4.35
CA PRO A 69 9.91 6.59 2.95
C PRO A 69 9.16 5.64 2.02
N ASP A 70 9.12 4.35 2.35
CA ASP A 70 8.46 3.28 1.59
C ASP A 70 7.03 2.98 2.08
N CYS A 71 6.47 3.75 3.03
CA CYS A 71 5.22 3.39 3.72
C CYS A 71 3.98 3.32 2.83
N VAL A 72 4.01 3.91 1.63
CA VAL A 72 2.95 3.79 0.62
C VAL A 72 2.74 2.33 0.19
N PHE A 73 3.77 1.48 0.26
CA PHE A 73 3.74 0.08 -0.19
C PHE A 73 3.21 -0.87 0.91
N VAL A 74 1.95 -0.70 1.29
CA VAL A 74 1.30 -1.47 2.37
C VAL A 74 1.22 -2.99 2.13
N GLU A 75 1.35 -3.45 0.88
CA GLU A 75 1.31 -4.87 0.51
C GLU A 75 2.41 -5.70 1.20
N ASP A 76 3.61 -5.15 1.34
CA ASP A 76 4.73 -5.87 1.97
C ASP A 76 4.51 -6.09 3.47
N ALA A 77 3.66 -5.26 4.10
CA ALA A 77 3.43 -5.24 5.54
C ALA A 77 2.36 -6.26 6.00
N ALA A 78 1.44 -6.66 5.12
CA ALA A 78 0.35 -7.56 5.48
C ALA A 78 -0.09 -8.48 4.33
N VAL A 79 -0.36 -9.74 4.65
CA VAL A 79 -1.02 -10.71 3.76
C VAL A 79 -2.38 -11.05 4.34
N VAL A 80 -3.45 -10.82 3.59
CA VAL A 80 -4.82 -11.12 4.03
C VAL A 80 -5.38 -12.29 3.23
N CYS A 81 -5.89 -13.31 3.92
CA CYS A 81 -6.55 -14.46 3.32
C CYS A 81 -7.78 -14.85 4.13
N GLY A 82 -8.96 -14.79 3.49
CA GLY A 82 -10.23 -14.98 4.19
C GLY A 82 -10.44 -13.91 5.27
N ASP A 83 -10.60 -14.34 6.51
CA ASP A 83 -10.79 -13.51 7.69
C ASP A 83 -9.49 -13.27 8.49
N THR A 84 -8.34 -13.71 7.97
CA THR A 84 -7.06 -13.68 8.67
C THR A 84 -6.08 -12.73 8.00
N ALA A 85 -5.47 -11.85 8.79
CA ALA A 85 -4.37 -10.98 8.38
C ALA A 85 -3.06 -11.44 9.04
N LEU A 86 -2.08 -11.84 8.23
CA LEU A 86 -0.70 -12.03 8.66
C LEU A 86 0.03 -10.70 8.56
N ILE A 87 0.40 -10.15 9.71
CA ILE A 87 1.33 -9.02 9.79
C ILE A 87 2.74 -9.56 9.54
N THR A 88 3.39 -9.07 8.50
CA THR A 88 4.71 -9.58 8.10
C THR A 88 5.81 -8.98 8.98
N ARG A 89 7.04 -9.47 8.76
CA ARG A 89 8.26 -8.79 9.18
C ARG A 89 9.02 -8.40 7.91
N PRO A 90 8.90 -7.15 7.43
CA PRO A 90 9.57 -6.72 6.21
C PRO A 90 11.07 -7.06 6.19
N GLY A 91 11.54 -7.51 5.03
CA GLY A 91 12.94 -7.90 4.84
C GLY A 91 13.90 -6.73 5.02
N ALA A 92 13.53 -5.57 4.47
CA ALA A 92 14.24 -4.31 4.67
C ALA A 92 14.07 -3.79 6.10
N GLU A 93 15.18 -3.54 6.80
CA GLU A 93 15.13 -3.12 8.21
C GLU A 93 14.46 -1.77 8.41
N SER A 94 14.65 -0.83 7.48
CA SER A 94 14.01 0.50 7.47
C SER A 94 12.49 0.42 7.47
N ARG A 95 11.92 -0.65 6.90
CA ARG A 95 10.48 -0.86 6.73
C ARG A 95 9.81 -1.60 7.89
N ARG A 96 10.57 -2.19 8.82
CA ARG A 96 9.98 -3.00 9.91
C ARG A 96 9.08 -2.21 10.84
N ARG A 97 9.28 -0.89 10.98
CA ARG A 97 8.42 -0.03 11.79
C ARG A 97 7.06 0.27 11.15
N GLU A 98 6.82 -0.14 9.90
CA GLU A 98 5.51 0.01 9.25
C GLU A 98 4.43 -0.85 9.91
N VAL A 99 4.81 -1.95 10.57
CA VAL A 99 3.91 -2.93 11.21
C VAL A 99 3.82 -2.80 12.75
N GLY A 100 4.52 -1.83 13.33
CA GLY A 100 4.64 -1.64 14.78
C GLY A 100 6.08 -1.76 15.30
N ASN A 101 6.25 -1.62 16.62
CA ASN A 101 7.51 -1.85 17.33
C ASN A 101 7.50 -3.20 18.06
#